data_AF-A0A849DSV6-F1
#
_entry.id   AF-A0A849DSV6-F1
#
_cell.length_a   1.000
_cell.length_b   1.000
_cell.length_c   1.000
_cell.angle_alpha   90.00
_cell.angle_beta   90.00
_cell.angle_gamma   90.00
#
_symmetry.space_group_name_H-M   'P 1'
#
loop_
_entity.id
_entity.type
_entity.pdbx_description
1 polymer ?
#
loop_
_entity_poly.entity_id
_entity_poly.type
_entity_poly.pdbx_seq_one_letter_code
_entity_poly.pdbx_strand_id
1 'polypeptide(L)'
;AETTATKFAEAWLNHTNATAEQWQAGMAPHMTAALAAKFADTDPARVPASTIEGETTLVVRDPMLVEATIPLDVGTLRLRLVVAGEQWRVDWVDWERPT
;
A
#
# COMPACT_ATOMS: atom_id res chain seq x y z
N ALA A 1 4.27 12.14 0.62
CA ALA A 1 4.49 10.71 0.38
C ALA A 1 4.10 9.88 1.61
N GLU A 2 4.68 10.15 2.79
CA GLU A 2 4.45 9.36 4.02
C GLU A 2 2.98 9.13 4.36
N THR A 3 2.19 10.21 4.44
CA THR A 3 0.75 10.12 4.72
C THR A 3 -0.01 9.25 3.70
N THR A 4 0.39 9.26 2.42
CA THR A 4 -0.23 8.38 1.40
C THR A 4 0.17 6.93 1.63
N ALA A 5 1.45 6.67 1.95
CA ALA A 5 1.97 5.33 2.22
C ALA A 5 1.25 4.69 3.43
N THR A 6 1.15 5.42 4.54
CA THR A 6 0.46 4.95 5.75
C THR A 6 -1.03 4.71 5.49
N LYS A 7 -1.74 5.66 4.85
CA LYS A 7 -3.17 5.48 4.55
C LYS A 7 -3.45 4.32 3.60
N PHE A 8 -2.57 4.10 2.62
CA PHE A 8 -2.66 2.93 1.76
C PHE A 8 -2.49 1.64 2.58
N ALA A 9 -1.49 1.58 3.46
CA ALA A 9 -1.24 0.41 4.30
C ALA A 9 -2.40 0.13 5.26
N GLU A 10 -2.95 1.14 5.91
CA GLU A 10 -4.14 1.02 6.77
C GLU A 10 -5.34 0.44 5.98
N ALA A 11 -5.58 0.94 4.76
CA ALA A 11 -6.62 0.40 3.89
C ALA A 11 -6.34 -1.05 3.45
N TRP A 12 -5.08 -1.37 3.12
CA TRP A 12 -4.63 -2.71 2.73
C TRP A 12 -4.80 -3.72 3.88
N LEU A 13 -4.55 -3.31 5.13
CA LEU A 13 -4.73 -4.14 6.33
C LEU A 13 -6.20 -4.33 6.72
N ASN A 14 -7.13 -3.54 6.19
CA ASN A 14 -8.57 -3.67 6.46
C ASN A 14 -9.24 -4.81 5.67
N HIS A 15 -8.50 -5.89 5.39
CA HIS A 15 -8.91 -6.99 4.51
C HIS A 15 -9.93 -7.94 5.16
N THR A 16 -10.00 -7.99 6.50
CA THR A 16 -10.94 -8.86 7.24
C THR A 16 -12.28 -8.21 7.58
N ASN A 17 -12.37 -6.88 7.57
CA ASN A 17 -13.58 -6.14 7.96
C ASN A 17 -14.42 -5.65 6.78
N ALA A 18 -14.03 -6.00 5.55
CA ALA A 18 -14.61 -5.48 4.31
C ALA A 18 -14.79 -6.60 3.27
N THR A 19 -15.75 -6.45 2.36
CA THR A 19 -15.77 -7.27 1.14
C THR A 19 -14.60 -6.93 0.24
N ALA A 20 -14.26 -7.79 -0.72
CA ALA A 20 -13.19 -7.50 -1.70
C ALA A 20 -13.41 -6.16 -2.41
N GLU A 21 -14.65 -5.84 -2.79
CA GLU A 21 -15.01 -4.57 -3.43
C GLU A 21 -14.80 -3.38 -2.47
N GLN A 22 -15.23 -3.49 -1.22
CA GLN A 22 -15.06 -2.43 -0.21
C GLN A 22 -13.59 -2.21 0.14
N TRP A 23 -12.81 -3.28 0.23
CA TRP A 23 -11.38 -3.24 0.47
C TRP A 23 -10.64 -2.55 -0.68
N GLN A 24 -10.93 -2.95 -1.92
CA GLN A 24 -10.37 -2.31 -3.12
C GLN A 24 -10.77 -0.83 -3.19
N ALA A 25 -12.04 -0.51 -2.92
CA ALA A 25 -12.53 0.88 -2.90
C ALA A 25 -11.85 1.72 -1.81
N GLY A 26 -11.50 1.12 -0.67
CA GLY A 26 -10.74 1.79 0.40
C GLY A 26 -9.31 2.14 -0.01
N MET A 27 -8.66 1.29 -0.81
CA MET A 27 -7.29 1.54 -1.26
C MET A 27 -7.23 2.46 -2.50
N ALA A 28 -8.26 2.45 -3.36
CA ALA A 28 -8.29 3.16 -4.64
C ALA A 28 -7.88 4.66 -4.59
N PRO A 29 -8.27 5.46 -3.57
CA PRO A 29 -7.86 6.87 -3.47
C PRO A 29 -6.36 7.08 -3.29
N HIS A 30 -5.64 6.06 -2.85
CA HIS A 30 -4.22 6.15 -2.49
C HIS A 30 -3.30 5.57 -3.56
N MET A 31 -3.84 4.96 -4.62
CA MET A 31 -3.07 4.35 -5.68
C MET A 31 -3.35 4.94 -7.07
N THR A 32 -2.48 4.62 -8.03
CA THR A 32 -2.72 4.93 -9.44
C THR A 32 -3.82 4.04 -10.00
N ALA A 33 -4.53 4.51 -11.03
CA ALA A 33 -5.53 3.70 -11.72
C ALA A 33 -4.94 2.40 -12.30
N ALA A 34 -3.68 2.45 -12.74
CA ALA A 34 -2.97 1.27 -13.24
C ALA A 34 -2.75 0.21 -12.14
N LEU A 35 -2.40 0.63 -10.93
CA LEU A 35 -2.28 -0.29 -9.80
C LEU A 35 -3.65 -0.82 -9.37
N ALA A 36 -4.68 0.04 -9.34
CA ALA A 36 -6.05 -0.37 -8.99
C ALA A 36 -6.57 -1.49 -9.90
N ALA A 37 -6.30 -1.41 -11.21
CA ALA A 37 -6.66 -2.46 -12.16
C ALA A 37 -5.97 -3.81 -11.85
N LYS A 38 -4.75 -3.81 -11.31
CA LYS A 38 -4.06 -5.05 -10.89
C LYS A 38 -4.67 -5.66 -9.63
N PHE A 39 -5.21 -4.83 -8.74
CA PHE A 39 -5.87 -5.28 -7.52
C PHE A 39 -7.29 -5.81 -7.75
N ALA A 40 -7.90 -5.58 -8.92
CA ALA A 40 -9.29 -5.94 -9.20
C ALA A 40 -9.63 -7.42 -8.94
N ASP A 41 -8.68 -8.34 -9.21
CA ASP A 41 -8.83 -9.79 -8.99
C ASP A 41 -8.11 -10.28 -7.70
N THR A 42 -7.67 -9.35 -6.85
CA THR A 42 -6.97 -9.71 -5.61
C THR A 42 -7.98 -10.03 -4.52
N ASP A 43 -7.99 -11.30 -4.10
CA ASP A 43 -8.69 -11.73 -2.90
C ASP A 43 -8.06 -11.13 -1.63
N PRO A 44 -8.80 -10.32 -0.83
CA PRO A 44 -8.32 -9.76 0.44
C PRO A 44 -7.88 -10.82 1.45
N ALA A 45 -8.47 -12.03 1.43
CA ALA A 45 -8.11 -13.10 2.35
C ALA A 45 -6.66 -13.62 2.18
N ARG A 46 -6.00 -13.24 1.07
CA ARG A 46 -4.58 -13.54 0.83
C ARG A 46 -3.63 -12.54 1.47
N VAL A 47 -4.14 -11.46 2.06
CA VAL A 47 -3.35 -10.51 2.84
C VAL A 47 -2.98 -11.16 4.18
N PRO A 48 -1.70 -11.38 4.46
CA PRO A 48 -1.27 -12.16 5.61
C PRO A 48 -1.13 -11.32 6.88
N ALA A 49 -0.94 -10.01 6.74
CA ALA A 49 -0.69 -9.08 7.83
C ALA A 49 -1.95 -8.39 8.31
N SER A 50 -1.95 -7.96 9.57
CA SER A 50 -3.10 -7.34 10.24
C SER A 50 -2.78 -5.98 10.86
N THR A 51 -1.52 -5.67 11.15
CA THR A 51 -1.15 -4.41 11.82
C THR A 51 0.21 -3.87 11.39
N ILE A 52 0.39 -2.56 11.54
CA ILE A 52 1.68 -1.87 11.40
C ILE A 52 2.40 -1.94 12.75
N GLU A 53 3.62 -2.46 12.77
CA GLU A 53 4.41 -2.69 14.00
C GLU A 53 5.59 -1.70 14.15
N GLY A 54 5.79 -0.80 13.20
CA GLY A 54 6.93 0.11 13.22
C GLY A 54 6.73 1.38 12.41
N GLU A 55 7.76 2.22 12.42
CA GLU A 55 7.75 3.50 11.71
C GLU A 55 7.90 3.30 10.20
N THR A 56 7.07 3.99 9.43
CA THR A 56 7.21 4.08 7.97
C THR A 56 8.52 4.79 7.63
N THR A 57 9.39 4.12 6.89
CA THR A 57 10.63 4.73 6.39
C THR A 57 10.47 5.13 4.93
N LEU A 58 10.94 6.33 4.57
CA LEU A 58 10.92 6.83 3.20
C LEU A 58 12.31 6.99 2.61
N VAL A 59 12.46 6.60 1.34
CA VAL A 59 13.66 6.84 0.55
C VAL A 59 13.25 7.59 -0.72
N VAL A 60 13.70 8.85 -0.85
CA VAL A 60 13.54 9.63 -2.08
C VAL A 60 14.49 9.07 -3.12
N ARG A 61 13.96 8.57 -4.24
CA ARG A 61 14.75 8.12 -5.39
C ARG A 61 14.93 9.25 -6.40
N ASP A 62 13.85 9.98 -6.65
CA ASP A 62 13.79 11.15 -7.53
C ASP A 62 12.73 12.14 -7.03
N PRO A 63 12.69 13.39 -7.53
CA PRO A 63 11.69 14.38 -7.10
C PRO A 63 10.22 13.93 -7.25
N MET A 64 9.96 12.98 -8.15
CA MET A 64 8.63 12.42 -8.42
C MET A 64 8.51 10.93 -8.06
N LEU A 65 9.50 10.37 -7.36
CA LEU A 65 9.56 8.95 -7.02
C LEU A 65 10.09 8.74 -5.59
N VAL A 66 9.26 8.14 -4.73
CA VAL A 66 9.61 7.78 -3.35
C VAL A 66 9.31 6.30 -3.14
N GLU A 67 10.23 5.61 -2.48
CA GLU A 67 9.97 4.27 -1.95
C GLU A 67 9.63 4.37 -0.46
N ALA A 68 8.65 3.59 -0.01
CA ALA A 68 8.29 3.47 1.39
C ALA A 68 8.44 2.03 1.87
N THR A 69 8.92 1.87 3.10
CA THR A 69 9.04 0.59 3.80
C THR A 69 8.24 0.68 5.08
N ILE A 70 7.28 -0.24 5.24
CA ILE A 70 6.34 -0.25 6.36
C ILE A 70 6.46 -1.60 7.06
N PRO A 71 7.02 -1.65 8.28
CA PRO A 71 7.07 -2.86 9.08
C PRO A 71 5.67 -3.29 9.53
N LEU A 72 5.32 -4.55 9.33
CA LEU A 72 4.05 -5.16 9.72
C LEU A 72 4.29 -6.33 10.68
N ASP A 73 3.21 -6.88 11.26
CA ASP A 73 3.25 -8.01 12.19
C ASP A 73 3.88 -9.29 11.63
N VAL A 74 3.70 -9.56 10.33
CA VAL A 74 4.21 -10.79 9.70
C VAL A 74 5.04 -10.52 8.44
N GLY A 75 5.68 -9.36 8.36
CA GLY A 75 6.58 -9.03 7.25
C GLY A 75 6.72 -7.53 7.01
N THR A 76 7.13 -7.19 5.80
CA THR A 76 7.35 -5.79 5.40
C THR A 76 6.56 -5.48 4.14
N LEU A 77 5.82 -4.37 4.17
CA LEU A 77 5.16 -3.82 2.99
C LEU A 77 6.07 -2.78 2.34
N ARG A 78 6.38 -2.99 1.06
CA ARG A 78 7.19 -2.10 0.24
C ARG A 78 6.31 -1.43 -0.79
N LEU A 79 6.35 -0.11 -0.81
CA LEU A 79 5.53 0.70 -1.71
C LEU A 79 6.44 1.56 -2.58
N ARG A 80 6.03 1.73 -3.83
CA ARG A 80 6.54 2.79 -4.69
C ARG A 80 5.45 3.83 -4.87
N LEU A 81 5.82 5.09 -4.63
CA LEU A 81 4.93 6.24 -4.75
C LEU A 81 5.43 7.15 -5.86
N VAL A 82 4.52 7.59 -6.71
CA VAL A 82 4.75 8.56 -7.78
C VAL A 82 3.85 9.77 -7.60
N VAL A 83 4.25 10.91 -8.19
CA VAL A 83 3.37 12.07 -8.31
C VAL A 83 2.41 11.84 -9.49
N ALA A 84 1.11 11.77 -9.21
CA ALA A 84 0.05 11.70 -10.21
C ALA A 84 -0.86 12.93 -10.06
N GLY A 85 -0.76 13.87 -11.00
CA GLY A 85 -1.33 15.21 -10.83
C GLY A 85 -0.60 15.97 -9.73
N GLU A 86 -1.32 16.43 -8.71
CA GLU A 86 -0.77 17.19 -7.57
C GLU A 86 -0.57 16.33 -6.30
N GLN A 87 -0.75 15.01 -6.41
CA GLN A 87 -0.80 14.13 -5.25
C GLN A 87 0.10 12.91 -5.42
N TRP A 88 0.69 12.46 -4.32
CA TRP A 88 1.38 11.18 -4.27
C TRP A 88 0.35 10.04 -4.38
N ARG A 89 0.71 9.01 -5.14
CA ARG A 89 -0.06 7.78 -5.34
C ARG A 89 0.87 6.58 -5.35
N VAL A 90 0.42 5.48 -4.75
CA VAL A 90 1.11 4.19 -4.85
C VAL A 90 0.94 3.65 -6.27
N ASP A 91 2.03 3.29 -6.93
CA ASP A 91 2.00 2.69 -8.27
C ASP A 91 2.51 1.25 -8.29
N TRP A 92 3.18 0.83 -7.22
CA TRP A 92 3.63 -0.53 -7.03
C TRP A 92 3.60 -0.93 -5.55
N VAL A 93 3.31 -2.21 -5.31
CA VAL A 93 3.20 -2.84 -4.00
C VAL A 93 3.94 -4.16 -4.06
N ASP A 94 4.69 -4.44 -3.01
CA ASP A 94 5.30 -5.73 -2.76
C ASP A 94 5.29 -6.02 -1.27
N TRP A 95 5.19 -7.30 -0.95
CA TRP A 95 5.19 -7.77 0.42
C TRP A 95 6.24 -8.85 0.58
N GLU A 96 7.07 -8.67 1.58
CA GLU A 96 8.17 -9.56 1.90
C GLU A 96 7.90 -10.26 3.23
N ARG A 97 7.93 -11.60 3.22
CA ARG A 97 7.96 -12.39 4.46
C ARG A 97 9.35 -12.31 5.09
N PRO A 98 9.46 -12.26 6.43
CA PRO A 98 10.72 -12.53 7.09
C PRO A 98 11.17 -13.95 6.72
N THR A 99 12.43 -14.11 6.31
CA THR A 99 13.07 -15.41 6.08
C THR A 99 13.32 -16.17 7.37
#